data_AF-A0A2S4M7G1-F1
#
_entry.id   AF-A0A2S4M7G1-F1
#
_cell.length_a   1.000
_cell.length_b   1.000
_cell.length_c   1.000
_cell.angle_alpha   90.00
_cell.angle_beta   90.00
_cell.angle_gamma   90.00
#
_symmetry.space_group_name_H-M   'P 1'
#
loop_
_entity.id
_entity.type
_entity.pdbx_description
1 polymer ?
#
loop_
_entity_poly.entity_id
_entity_poly.type
_entity_poly.pdbx_seq_one_letter_code
_entity_poly.pdbx_strand_id
1 'polypeptide(L)'
;MKQWDGFRRVRARALATAITLGIGATAHAQSSVTLYGILDAGIQYRTHADGEHSAVNLQNYGVLPSQIGITGTEDLGGGLQAIFRLEQGLNLNDGTATVPGIAFFRGAWVGLKGGFGTLTLGRQFSVLFDRTLFYDPLLYAAYSGQGVLVPRAENFIDNAVKYQSPDIAGFSGEALAATGGVAGNSRSGRVLEAGAQYAGNGFGVSAVIHQSYGTVSPGADTSSEQRVVGVLAAHWDIDKLSLYGGGERLTGSLDPARTVAWGGARYRLDPAIGFAAGIYHTFSNTPSVGHPTLYIASGTYALSKRTFAYVNLGYSHNTSGSTQPVYEYDSLPVAGVSQFGAMAGMSHTF
;
A
#
# COMPACT_ATOMS: atom_id res chain seq x y z
N MET A 1 8.89 -3.89 4.41
CA MET A 1 10.35 -3.90 4.67
C MET A 1 11.05 -5.24 4.37
N LYS A 2 10.35 -6.38 4.17
CA LYS A 2 10.98 -7.67 3.79
C LYS A 2 11.25 -7.87 2.27
N GLN A 3 10.72 -7.03 1.39
CA GLN A 3 10.89 -7.18 -0.07
C GLN A 3 12.10 -6.43 -0.67
N TRP A 4 12.88 -5.70 0.14
CA TRP A 4 14.13 -5.05 -0.28
C TRP A 4 15.38 -5.60 0.42
N ASP A 5 15.22 -6.66 1.25
CA ASP A 5 16.26 -7.21 2.13
C ASP A 5 16.79 -8.59 1.68
N GLY A 6 16.66 -8.91 0.40
CA GLY A 6 17.10 -10.18 -0.17
C GLY A 6 18.61 -10.33 -0.31
N PHE A 7 19.45 -9.99 0.69
CA PHE A 7 20.90 -10.27 0.64
C PHE A 7 21.62 -10.19 2.00
N ARG A 8 21.32 -11.07 2.98
CA ARG A 8 22.25 -11.31 4.11
C ARG A 8 22.25 -12.77 4.59
N ARG A 9 23.10 -13.60 3.98
CA ARG A 9 23.69 -14.78 4.64
C ARG A 9 25.21 -14.68 4.54
N VAL A 10 25.87 -14.30 5.63
CA VAL A 10 27.22 -14.82 5.98
C VAL A 10 27.27 -14.97 7.50
N ARG A 11 27.65 -16.17 7.91
CA ARG A 11 27.88 -16.61 9.29
C ARG A 11 29.15 -15.96 9.84
N ALA A 12 29.14 -15.54 11.10
CA ALA A 12 30.34 -15.47 11.92
C ALA A 12 29.99 -15.97 13.33
N ARG A 13 30.51 -17.16 13.66
CA ARG A 13 30.57 -17.68 15.02
C ARG A 13 31.77 -17.02 15.71
N ALA A 14 31.57 -16.48 16.91
CA ALA A 14 32.62 -16.42 17.92
C ALA A 14 31.96 -16.50 19.31
N LEU A 15 32.42 -17.51 20.05
CA LEU A 15 32.04 -17.88 21.41
C LEU A 15 32.95 -17.12 22.38
N ALA A 16 32.40 -16.55 23.46
CA ALA A 16 33.15 -16.33 24.69
C ALA A 16 32.18 -16.37 25.89
N THR A 17 32.33 -17.43 26.68
CA THR A 17 31.66 -17.68 27.96
C THR A 17 32.38 -16.91 29.07
N ALA A 18 31.64 -16.19 29.91
CA ALA A 18 32.05 -15.93 31.28
C ALA A 18 30.81 -15.91 32.19
N ILE A 19 30.84 -16.79 33.18
CA ILE A 19 29.84 -16.99 34.23
C ILE A 19 30.10 -15.97 35.35
N THR A 20 29.06 -15.25 35.78
CA THR A 20 28.94 -14.76 37.15
C THR A 20 27.48 -14.90 37.59
N LEU A 21 27.28 -15.71 38.64
CA LEU A 21 26.03 -15.82 39.39
C LEU A 21 25.75 -14.51 40.15
N GLY A 22 24.57 -13.95 39.96
CA GLY A 22 24.06 -12.82 40.72
C GLY A 22 22.54 -12.71 40.53
N ILE A 23 21.81 -12.98 41.61
CA ILE A 23 20.35 -13.12 41.65
C ILE A 23 19.73 -11.75 41.43
N GLY A 24 19.00 -11.61 40.32
CA GLY A 24 18.27 -10.41 39.95
C GLY A 24 17.76 -10.59 38.53
N ALA A 25 16.60 -11.22 38.38
CA ALA A 25 15.91 -11.31 37.10
C ALA A 25 15.41 -9.92 36.68
N THR A 26 16.34 -9.04 36.31
CA THR A 26 16.06 -8.03 35.31
C THR A 26 16.09 -8.80 34.00
N ALA A 27 14.92 -9.34 33.62
CA ALA A 27 14.69 -9.56 32.21
C ALA A 27 14.83 -8.19 31.57
N HIS A 28 16.02 -7.86 31.06
CA HIS A 28 16.20 -6.80 30.10
C HIS A 28 15.49 -7.26 28.83
N ALA A 29 14.16 -7.21 28.85
CA ALA A 29 13.35 -7.20 27.66
C ALA A 29 13.96 -6.13 26.76
N GLN A 30 14.50 -6.52 25.61
CA GLN A 30 15.14 -5.59 24.71
C GLN A 30 14.06 -4.75 24.04
N SER A 31 13.56 -3.74 24.75
CA SER A 31 12.66 -2.74 24.21
C SER A 31 13.43 -1.88 23.23
N SER A 32 12.87 -1.69 22.03
CA SER A 32 13.45 -0.83 21.02
C SER A 32 12.40 0.14 20.51
N VAL A 33 12.84 1.37 20.27
CA VAL A 33 12.07 2.40 19.57
C VAL A 33 12.91 2.82 18.38
N THR A 34 12.28 2.83 17.21
CA THR A 34 12.93 3.19 15.95
C THR A 34 12.17 4.34 15.32
N LEU A 35 12.86 5.46 15.10
CA LEU A 35 12.43 6.50 14.17
C LEU A 35 12.89 6.09 12.77
N TYR A 36 12.01 6.22 11.79
CA TYR A 36 12.31 5.96 10.39
C TYR A 36 11.54 6.93 9.50
N GLY A 37 11.97 7.02 8.24
CA GLY A 37 11.21 7.79 7.26
C GLY A 37 11.65 7.55 5.83
N ILE A 38 10.84 8.11 4.94
CA ILE A 38 11.05 8.16 3.50
C ILE A 38 10.77 9.59 3.06
N LEU A 39 11.65 10.14 2.21
CA LEU A 39 11.45 11.42 1.52
C LEU A 39 11.55 11.15 0.03
N ASP A 40 10.47 11.40 -0.71
CA ASP A 40 10.39 11.16 -2.15
C ASP A 40 9.72 12.33 -2.86
N ALA A 41 10.48 12.97 -3.76
CA ALA A 41 10.00 14.05 -4.59
C ALA A 41 10.50 13.89 -6.03
N GLY A 42 9.65 14.29 -6.98
CA GLY A 42 9.95 14.25 -8.40
C GLY A 42 9.35 15.43 -9.14
N ILE A 43 10.01 15.85 -10.21
CA ILE A 43 9.46 16.83 -11.15
C ILE A 43 8.53 16.06 -12.07
N GLN A 44 7.26 16.44 -12.08
CA GLN A 44 6.21 15.86 -12.89
C GLN A 44 5.90 16.78 -14.07
N TYR A 45 5.86 16.23 -15.28
CA TYR A 45 5.20 16.81 -16.44
C TYR A 45 3.94 16.01 -16.77
N ARG A 46 2.86 16.71 -17.11
CA ARG A 46 1.60 16.07 -17.47
C ARG A 46 0.84 16.86 -18.53
N THR A 47 0.27 16.16 -19.50
CA THR A 47 -0.61 16.76 -20.53
C THR A 47 -2.06 16.84 -20.06
N HIS A 48 -2.82 17.84 -20.54
CA HIS A 48 -4.24 18.02 -20.21
C HIS A 48 -4.51 18.05 -18.69
N ALA A 49 -3.67 18.76 -17.95
CA ALA A 49 -3.72 18.86 -16.50
C ALA A 49 -4.99 19.57 -16.00
N ASP A 50 -5.51 20.52 -16.77
CA ASP A 50 -6.78 21.23 -16.57
C ASP A 50 -7.84 20.81 -17.60
N GLY A 51 -7.55 19.77 -18.40
CA GLY A 51 -8.37 19.32 -19.53
C GLY A 51 -7.81 19.72 -20.90
N GLU A 52 -7.01 20.77 -21.01
CA GLU A 52 -6.53 21.30 -22.30
C GLU A 52 -5.02 21.53 -22.32
N HIS A 53 -4.46 22.08 -21.23
CA HIS A 53 -3.08 22.52 -21.15
C HIS A 53 -2.20 21.52 -20.40
N SER A 54 -0.89 21.57 -20.67
CA SER A 54 0.09 20.79 -19.91
C SER A 54 0.55 21.54 -18.66
N ALA A 55 0.99 20.82 -17.64
CA ALA A 55 1.56 21.39 -16.42
C ALA A 55 2.89 20.71 -16.04
N VAL A 56 3.74 21.47 -15.35
CA VAL A 56 4.94 20.97 -14.67
C VAL A 56 4.82 21.31 -13.19
N ASN A 57 4.95 20.31 -12.33
CA ASN A 57 4.84 20.47 -10.88
C ASN A 57 5.97 19.73 -10.16
N LEU A 58 6.39 20.24 -9.00
CA LEU A 58 7.09 19.41 -8.03
C LEU A 58 6.06 18.54 -7.32
N GLN A 59 6.19 17.24 -7.46
CA GLN A 59 5.26 16.27 -6.92
C GLN A 59 5.89 15.49 -5.77
N ASN A 60 5.15 15.40 -4.69
CA ASN A 60 5.42 14.43 -3.63
C ASN A 60 4.93 13.05 -4.08
N TYR A 61 5.59 11.96 -3.67
CA TYR A 61 5.21 10.57 -3.99
C TYR A 61 5.57 10.12 -5.43
N GLY A 62 6.85 9.95 -5.77
CA GLY A 62 7.20 9.40 -7.08
C GLY A 62 7.35 7.88 -7.14
N VAL A 63 7.97 7.24 -6.17
CA VAL A 63 8.03 5.77 -6.10
C VAL A 63 7.56 5.26 -4.75
N LEU A 64 7.89 5.98 -3.68
CA LEU A 64 7.51 5.64 -2.33
C LEU A 64 6.83 6.83 -1.64
N PRO A 65 5.88 6.54 -0.73
CA PRO A 65 5.31 7.59 0.08
C PRO A 65 6.25 8.32 1.03
N SER A 66 6.34 9.65 0.88
CA SER A 66 6.97 10.52 1.87
C SER A 66 6.24 10.40 3.21
N GLN A 67 7.01 9.97 4.22
CA GLN A 67 6.49 9.64 5.53
C GLN A 67 7.58 9.70 6.61
N ILE A 68 7.15 9.94 7.84
CA ILE A 68 7.95 9.78 9.05
C ILE A 68 7.17 8.93 10.04
N GLY A 69 7.85 8.02 10.72
CA GLY A 69 7.20 7.13 11.66
C GLY A 69 8.08 6.70 12.81
N ILE A 70 7.41 6.24 13.87
CA ILE A 70 8.01 5.64 15.05
C ILE A 70 7.37 4.27 15.23
N THR A 71 8.19 3.23 15.29
CA THR A 71 7.76 1.91 15.73
C THR A 71 8.43 1.57 17.05
N GLY A 72 7.76 0.78 17.88
CA GLY A 72 8.39 0.15 19.02
C GLY A 72 8.03 -1.30 19.19
N THR A 73 8.88 -2.01 19.90
CA THR A 73 8.68 -3.39 20.33
C THR A 73 9.22 -3.54 21.73
N GLU A 74 8.42 -4.12 22.62
CA GLU A 74 8.77 -4.49 23.98
C GLU A 74 8.57 -6.00 24.13
N ASP A 75 9.60 -6.69 24.60
CA ASP A 75 9.52 -8.12 24.91
C ASP A 75 8.79 -8.31 26.24
N LEU A 76 7.65 -9.02 26.22
CA LEU A 76 6.87 -9.31 27.41
C LEU A 76 7.22 -10.67 28.03
N GLY A 77 8.22 -11.36 27.48
CA GLY A 77 8.63 -12.70 27.87
C GLY A 77 7.82 -13.80 27.20
N GLY A 78 8.34 -15.04 27.23
CA GLY A 78 7.64 -16.21 26.69
C GLY A 78 7.36 -16.17 25.18
N GLY A 79 8.07 -15.30 24.43
CA GLY A 79 7.84 -15.09 23.00
C GLY A 79 6.68 -14.14 22.68
N LEU A 80 6.09 -13.48 23.68
CA LEU A 80 5.08 -12.44 23.53
C LEU A 80 5.75 -11.06 23.47
N GLN A 81 5.23 -10.18 22.62
CA GLN A 81 5.73 -8.82 22.44
C GLN A 81 4.58 -7.83 22.41
N ALA A 82 4.73 -6.67 23.06
CA ALA A 82 3.94 -5.48 22.79
C ALA A 82 4.58 -4.70 21.63
N ILE A 83 3.76 -4.18 20.73
CA ILE A 83 4.21 -3.43 19.54
C ILE A 83 3.36 -2.18 19.35
N PHE A 84 3.93 -1.15 18.75
CA PHE A 84 3.17 0.02 18.31
C PHE A 84 3.74 0.62 17.03
N ARG A 85 2.91 1.39 16.33
CA ARG A 85 3.33 2.25 15.21
C ARG A 85 2.55 3.56 15.23
N LEU A 86 3.30 4.65 15.06
CA LEU A 86 2.79 5.97 14.70
C LEU A 86 3.46 6.37 13.37
N GLU A 87 2.68 6.66 12.33
CA GLU A 87 3.21 6.95 10.99
C GLU A 87 2.42 8.10 10.34
N GLN A 88 3.12 9.19 10.05
CA GLN A 88 2.59 10.40 9.41
C GLN A 88 3.10 10.47 7.97
N GLY A 89 2.21 10.75 7.02
CA GLY A 89 2.64 11.20 5.69
C GLY A 89 2.75 12.72 5.65
N LEU A 90 3.72 13.19 4.88
CA LEU A 90 4.03 14.61 4.72
C LEU A 90 4.19 14.96 3.24
N ASN A 91 3.83 16.19 2.90
CA ASN A 91 3.96 16.78 1.58
C ASN A 91 5.28 17.54 1.46
N LEU A 92 6.22 17.04 0.65
CA LEU A 92 7.53 17.68 0.48
C LEU A 92 7.49 19.01 -0.28
N ASN A 93 6.41 19.27 -1.02
CA ASN A 93 6.22 20.50 -1.78
C ASN A 93 5.91 21.72 -0.88
N ASP A 94 5.29 21.53 0.29
CA ASP A 94 4.84 22.63 1.15
C ASP A 94 4.93 22.36 2.67
N GLY A 95 5.39 21.18 3.08
CA GLY A 95 5.54 20.79 4.48
C GLY A 95 4.24 20.40 5.19
N THR A 96 3.11 20.35 4.49
CA THR A 96 1.82 19.99 5.10
C THR A 96 1.70 18.49 5.36
N ALA A 97 0.76 18.10 6.24
CA ALA A 97 0.34 16.71 6.35
C ALA A 97 -0.41 16.28 5.07
N THR A 98 -0.19 15.06 4.59
CA THR A 98 -0.88 14.55 3.38
C THR A 98 -2.40 14.55 3.51
N VAL A 99 -2.91 14.38 4.73
CA VAL A 99 -4.33 14.50 5.06
C VAL A 99 -4.48 15.55 6.16
N PRO A 100 -4.94 16.77 5.82
CA PRO A 100 -5.13 17.83 6.80
C PRO A 100 -6.03 17.38 7.96
N GLY A 101 -5.65 17.75 9.19
CA GLY A 101 -6.43 17.48 10.40
C GLY A 101 -6.32 16.04 10.94
N ILE A 102 -5.66 15.11 10.24
CA ILE A 102 -5.46 13.73 10.71
C ILE A 102 -3.99 13.49 11.00
N ALA A 103 -3.64 13.51 12.29
CA ALA A 103 -2.32 13.10 12.74
C ALA A 103 -2.13 11.58 12.53
N PHE A 104 -0.91 11.19 12.17
CA PHE A 104 -0.50 9.80 11.94
C PHE A 104 -1.45 9.02 11.01
N PHE A 105 -1.95 9.68 9.96
CA PHE A 105 -2.99 9.09 9.10
C PHE A 105 -2.57 7.76 8.44
N ARG A 106 -1.27 7.43 8.39
CA ARG A 106 -0.80 6.18 7.78
C ARG A 106 -0.78 5.00 8.76
N GLY A 107 -0.76 5.29 10.05
CA GLY A 107 -0.85 4.27 11.08
C GLY A 107 -0.77 4.87 12.48
N ALA A 108 -1.76 4.57 13.31
CA ALA A 108 -1.77 4.89 14.72
C ALA A 108 -2.39 3.70 15.47
N TRP A 109 -1.54 2.78 15.90
CA TRP A 109 -2.01 1.53 16.52
C TRP A 109 -1.02 0.97 17.54
N VAL A 110 -1.57 0.13 18.43
CA VAL A 110 -0.85 -0.72 19.38
C VAL A 110 -1.27 -2.17 19.14
N GLY A 111 -0.46 -3.13 19.54
CA GLY A 111 -0.79 -4.54 19.39
C GLY A 111 0.05 -5.49 20.20
N LEU A 112 -0.30 -6.76 20.10
CA LEU A 112 0.44 -7.89 20.64
C LEU A 112 0.86 -8.82 19.52
N LYS A 113 2.07 -9.37 19.65
CA LYS A 113 2.64 -10.32 18.71
C LYS A 113 3.24 -11.50 19.46
N GLY A 114 3.06 -12.71 18.93
CA GLY A 114 3.69 -13.91 19.48
C GLY A 114 3.51 -15.12 18.57
N GLY A 115 3.61 -16.33 19.13
CA GLY A 115 3.42 -17.58 18.38
C GLY A 115 2.03 -17.72 17.75
N PHE A 116 1.03 -16.99 18.25
CA PHE A 116 -0.32 -16.95 17.70
C PHE A 116 -0.47 -16.03 16.48
N GLY A 117 0.54 -15.23 16.13
CA GLY A 117 0.43 -14.21 15.08
C GLY A 117 0.53 -12.79 15.64
N THR A 118 -0.21 -11.85 15.06
CA THR A 118 -0.20 -10.43 15.45
C THR A 118 -1.63 -9.90 15.51
N LEU A 119 -2.00 -9.27 16.63
CA LEU A 119 -3.28 -8.60 16.83
C LEU A 119 -3.02 -7.12 17.09
N THR A 120 -3.63 -6.23 16.30
CA THR A 120 -3.44 -4.77 16.39
C THR A 120 -4.78 -4.04 16.50
N LEU A 121 -4.77 -2.93 17.24
CA LEU A 121 -5.90 -2.07 17.52
C LEU A 121 -5.55 -0.62 17.15
N GLY A 122 -6.38 0.01 16.32
CA GLY A 122 -6.23 1.41 15.92
C GLY A 122 -6.26 1.62 14.41
N ARG A 123 -5.93 2.84 13.97
CA ARG A 123 -5.94 3.20 12.56
C ARG A 123 -4.78 2.52 11.84
N GLN A 124 -5.07 1.76 10.79
CA GLN A 124 -4.05 0.98 10.08
C GLN A 124 -4.44 0.69 8.63
N PHE A 125 -3.49 0.16 7.85
CA PHE A 125 -3.78 -0.29 6.50
C PHE A 125 -4.82 -1.41 6.49
N SER A 126 -5.69 -1.37 5.50
CA SER A 126 -6.64 -2.44 5.21
C SER A 126 -5.95 -3.73 4.80
N VAL A 127 -6.65 -4.85 4.95
CA VAL A 127 -6.25 -6.15 4.39
C VAL A 127 -6.24 -6.07 2.87
N LEU A 128 -7.19 -5.35 2.27
CA LEU A 128 -7.20 -5.08 0.83
C LEU A 128 -5.89 -4.44 0.37
N PHE A 129 -5.41 -3.41 1.06
CA PHE A 129 -4.13 -2.80 0.74
C PHE A 129 -2.93 -3.73 0.99
N ASP A 130 -2.82 -4.29 2.20
CA ASP A 130 -1.65 -5.09 2.62
C ASP A 130 -1.41 -6.32 1.73
N ARG A 131 -2.49 -6.88 1.18
CA ARG A 131 -2.45 -8.12 0.38
C ARG A 131 -2.45 -7.89 -1.13
N THR A 132 -2.72 -6.68 -1.61
CA THR A 132 -2.68 -6.37 -3.06
C THR A 132 -1.45 -5.57 -3.47
N LEU A 133 -0.90 -4.73 -2.59
CA LEU A 133 0.26 -3.88 -2.87
C LEU A 133 1.43 -4.63 -3.51
N PHE A 134 1.74 -5.81 -2.98
CA PHE A 134 2.90 -6.60 -3.41
C PHE A 134 2.66 -7.45 -4.66
N TYR A 135 1.43 -7.44 -5.18
CA TYR A 135 1.01 -8.11 -6.41
C TYR A 135 0.77 -7.12 -7.56
N ASP A 136 1.08 -5.84 -7.32
CA ASP A 136 1.19 -4.80 -8.33
C ASP A 136 2.64 -4.69 -8.82
N PRO A 137 2.91 -4.70 -10.15
CA PRO A 137 4.24 -4.61 -10.74
C PRO A 137 4.96 -3.27 -10.47
N LEU A 138 4.28 -2.22 -10.02
CA LEU A 138 4.83 -0.92 -9.64
C LEU A 138 4.62 -0.56 -8.16
N LEU A 139 4.11 -1.48 -7.33
CA LEU A 139 3.79 -1.22 -5.93
C LEU A 139 2.85 -0.01 -5.83
N TYR A 140 3.27 1.02 -5.09
CA TYR A 140 2.55 2.27 -4.86
C TYR A 140 3.26 3.47 -5.51
N ALA A 141 4.02 3.23 -6.59
CA ALA A 141 4.72 4.28 -7.30
C ALA A 141 3.76 5.27 -7.97
N ALA A 142 4.27 6.43 -8.36
CA ALA A 142 3.53 7.35 -9.19
C ALA A 142 3.04 6.66 -10.45
N TYR A 143 1.80 6.99 -10.80
CA TYR A 143 1.04 6.38 -11.88
C TYR A 143 0.68 4.90 -11.66
N SER A 144 1.12 4.23 -10.58
CA SER A 144 0.77 2.83 -10.29
C SER A 144 -0.73 2.57 -10.32
N GLY A 145 -1.12 1.36 -10.70
CA GLY A 145 -2.53 1.00 -10.75
C GLY A 145 -3.19 0.84 -9.39
N GLN A 146 -2.46 1.01 -8.28
CA GLN A 146 -3.04 0.93 -6.94
C GLN A 146 -4.22 1.89 -6.74
N GLY A 147 -4.18 3.09 -7.30
CA GLY A 147 -5.33 4.02 -7.28
C GLY A 147 -6.50 3.60 -8.17
N VAL A 148 -6.27 2.68 -9.11
CA VAL A 148 -7.30 2.04 -9.94
C VAL A 148 -7.89 0.83 -9.24
N LEU A 149 -7.08 0.09 -8.47
CA LEU A 149 -7.49 -1.09 -7.72
C LEU A 149 -8.22 -0.67 -6.43
N VAL A 150 -7.48 -0.17 -5.44
CA VAL A 150 -8.05 0.13 -4.14
C VAL A 150 -8.55 1.58 -4.11
N PRO A 151 -9.85 1.83 -3.83
CA PRO A 151 -10.31 3.18 -3.58
C PRO A 151 -9.47 3.80 -2.46
N ARG A 152 -8.87 4.97 -2.69
CA ARG A 152 -7.92 5.59 -1.74
C ARG A 152 -8.46 5.70 -0.30
N ALA A 153 -9.77 5.94 -0.15
CA ALA A 153 -10.43 6.01 1.15
C ALA A 153 -10.39 4.69 1.94
N GLU A 154 -10.27 3.55 1.25
CA GLU A 154 -10.25 2.20 1.83
C GLU A 154 -8.83 1.69 2.10
N ASN A 155 -7.79 2.49 1.81
CA ASN A 155 -6.41 2.11 2.13
C ASN A 155 -6.17 2.10 3.63
N PHE A 156 -6.85 2.97 4.38
CA PHE A 156 -6.63 3.17 5.81
C PHE A 156 -7.95 3.10 6.56
N ILE A 157 -8.04 2.18 7.51
CA ILE A 157 -9.28 1.90 8.25
C ILE A 157 -9.14 2.39 9.68
N ASP A 158 -10.08 3.24 10.10
CA ASP A 158 -10.21 3.73 11.48
C ASP A 158 -10.90 2.69 12.38
N ASN A 159 -10.71 2.81 13.70
CA ASN A 159 -11.34 1.94 14.69
C ASN A 159 -11.16 0.44 14.41
N ALA A 160 -10.03 0.07 13.79
CA ALA A 160 -9.83 -1.27 13.29
C ALA A 160 -9.24 -2.19 14.36
N VAL A 161 -9.78 -3.41 14.41
CA VAL A 161 -9.16 -4.58 15.02
C VAL A 161 -8.66 -5.45 13.87
N LYS A 162 -7.36 -5.73 13.84
CA LYS A 162 -6.75 -6.52 12.77
C LYS A 162 -5.94 -7.67 13.33
N TYR A 163 -6.10 -8.84 12.74
CA TYR A 163 -5.33 -10.03 13.05
C TYR A 163 -4.59 -10.53 11.81
N GLN A 164 -3.30 -10.83 11.98
CA GLN A 164 -2.46 -11.48 10.99
C GLN A 164 -1.96 -12.81 11.56
N SER A 165 -2.16 -13.90 10.83
CA SER A 165 -1.68 -15.21 11.25
C SER A 165 -0.14 -15.31 11.17
N PRO A 166 0.47 -16.28 11.87
CA PRO A 166 1.82 -16.71 11.55
C PRO A 166 1.91 -17.16 10.07
N ASP A 167 3.12 -17.11 9.51
CA ASP A 167 3.42 -17.78 8.25
C ASP A 167 3.69 -19.26 8.52
N ILE A 168 2.91 -20.14 7.89
CA ILE A 168 3.00 -21.59 8.04
C ILE A 168 3.23 -22.18 6.65
N ALA A 169 4.46 -22.64 6.39
CA ALA A 169 4.85 -23.20 5.10
C ALA A 169 4.55 -22.28 3.90
N GLY A 170 4.70 -20.96 4.07
CA GLY A 170 4.40 -19.95 3.05
C GLY A 170 2.94 -19.49 3.02
N PHE A 171 2.04 -20.11 3.79
CA PHE A 171 0.65 -19.66 3.90
C PHE A 171 0.48 -18.69 5.06
N SER A 172 -0.24 -17.59 4.82
CA SER A 172 -0.69 -16.69 5.87
C SER A 172 -2.06 -16.10 5.55
N GLY A 173 -2.80 -15.75 6.61
CA GLY A 173 -4.09 -15.09 6.54
C GLY A 173 -4.08 -13.75 7.27
N GLU A 174 -5.08 -12.94 6.96
CA GLU A 174 -5.36 -11.66 7.63
C GLU A 174 -6.85 -11.42 7.68
N ALA A 175 -7.31 -10.80 8.76
CA ALA A 175 -8.69 -10.37 8.88
C ALA A 175 -8.74 -9.03 9.61
N LEU A 176 -9.66 -8.16 9.20
CA LEU A 176 -9.90 -6.87 9.82
C LEU A 176 -11.39 -6.68 10.04
N ALA A 177 -11.73 -6.10 11.19
CA ALA A 177 -13.07 -5.59 11.46
C ALA A 177 -12.96 -4.17 12.02
N ALA A 178 -13.84 -3.28 11.55
CA ALA A 178 -13.94 -1.90 12.01
C ALA A 178 -15.39 -1.44 12.00
N THR A 179 -15.67 -0.38 12.76
CA THR A 179 -16.99 0.27 12.83
C THR A 179 -16.86 1.78 12.90
N GLY A 180 -17.85 2.49 12.35
CA GLY A 180 -17.96 3.95 12.48
C GLY A 180 -18.36 4.40 13.89
N GLY A 181 -18.73 3.48 14.80
CA GLY A 181 -19.02 3.81 16.20
C GLY A 181 -20.34 4.55 16.43
N VAL A 182 -21.30 4.47 15.49
CA VAL A 182 -22.60 5.15 15.60
C VAL A 182 -23.54 4.36 16.52
N ALA A 183 -23.97 4.98 17.61
CA ALA A 183 -24.90 4.37 18.56
C ALA A 183 -26.22 3.98 17.86
N GLY A 184 -26.67 2.74 18.08
CA GLY A 184 -27.89 2.21 17.45
C GLY A 184 -27.74 1.79 15.98
N ASN A 185 -26.60 2.07 15.33
CA ASN A 185 -26.34 1.70 13.94
C ASN A 185 -24.93 1.11 13.77
N SER A 186 -24.83 -0.20 13.97
CA SER A 186 -23.56 -0.94 13.82
C SER A 186 -23.12 -1.15 12.36
N ARG A 187 -23.94 -0.76 11.37
CA ARG A 187 -23.57 -0.82 9.95
C ARG A 187 -22.83 0.43 9.49
N SER A 188 -23.15 1.59 10.06
CA SER A 188 -22.53 2.86 9.68
C SER A 188 -21.00 2.79 9.73
N GLY A 189 -20.34 3.00 8.58
CA GLY A 189 -18.88 2.97 8.44
C GLY A 189 -18.24 1.64 8.80
N ARG A 190 -19.01 0.54 8.79
CA ARG A 190 -18.48 -0.79 9.10
C ARG A 190 -17.62 -1.29 7.96
N VAL A 191 -16.47 -1.85 8.30
CA VAL A 191 -15.57 -2.51 7.36
C VAL A 191 -15.28 -3.92 7.87
N LEU A 192 -15.39 -4.91 7.00
CA LEU A 192 -15.03 -6.30 7.25
C LEU A 192 -14.15 -6.79 6.11
N GLU A 193 -13.01 -7.36 6.44
CA GLU A 193 -12.08 -7.87 5.44
C GLU A 193 -11.49 -9.21 5.86
N ALA A 194 -11.21 -10.03 4.85
CA ALA A 194 -10.45 -11.26 5.01
C ALA A 194 -9.56 -11.45 3.79
N GLY A 195 -8.33 -11.88 4.02
CA GLY A 195 -7.36 -12.16 2.97
C GLY A 195 -6.51 -13.36 3.32
N ALA A 196 -6.04 -14.04 2.29
CA ALA A 196 -5.07 -15.11 2.42
C ALA A 196 -4.03 -14.99 1.32
N GLN A 197 -2.84 -15.52 1.59
CA GLN A 197 -1.82 -15.67 0.57
C GLN A 197 -1.02 -16.94 0.76
N TYR A 198 -0.45 -17.41 -0.35
CA TYR A 198 0.72 -18.28 -0.36
C TYR A 198 1.89 -17.51 -0.94
N ALA A 199 3.07 -17.61 -0.32
CA ALA A 199 4.32 -17.11 -0.87
C ALA A 199 5.44 -18.12 -0.57
N GLY A 200 6.03 -18.69 -1.63
CA GLY A 200 7.08 -19.68 -1.49
C GLY A 200 7.76 -20.00 -2.82
N ASN A 201 9.06 -20.27 -2.77
CA ASN A 201 9.86 -20.71 -3.93
C ASN A 201 9.73 -19.81 -5.17
N GLY A 202 9.63 -18.49 -4.97
CA GLY A 202 9.50 -17.51 -6.05
C GLY A 202 8.08 -17.33 -6.59
N PHE A 203 7.09 -18.10 -6.14
CA PHE A 203 5.68 -17.89 -6.50
C PHE A 203 4.92 -17.27 -5.32
N GLY A 204 4.04 -16.32 -5.64
CA GLY A 204 3.08 -15.77 -4.70
C GLY A 204 1.68 -15.76 -5.32
N VAL A 205 0.66 -16.01 -4.51
CA VAL A 205 -0.75 -15.75 -4.85
C VAL A 205 -1.47 -15.21 -3.63
N SER A 206 -2.31 -14.20 -3.82
CA SER A 206 -3.17 -13.65 -2.78
C SER A 206 -4.60 -13.48 -3.25
N ALA A 207 -5.53 -13.76 -2.33
CA ALA A 207 -6.95 -13.49 -2.50
C ALA A 207 -7.45 -12.65 -1.33
N VAL A 208 -8.31 -11.68 -1.62
CA VAL A 208 -8.89 -10.76 -0.62
C VAL A 208 -10.36 -10.54 -0.90
N ILE A 209 -11.13 -10.44 0.17
CA ILE A 209 -12.47 -9.85 0.14
C ILE A 209 -12.54 -8.70 1.14
N HIS A 210 -13.10 -7.60 0.68
CA HIS A 210 -13.37 -6.39 1.45
C HIS A 210 -14.85 -6.06 1.31
N GLN A 211 -15.49 -5.70 2.42
CA GLN A 211 -16.83 -5.16 2.45
C GLN A 211 -16.87 -3.92 3.34
N SER A 212 -17.30 -2.79 2.79
CA SER A 212 -17.56 -1.57 3.55
C SER A 212 -19.00 -1.11 3.39
N TYR A 213 -19.48 -0.35 4.36
CA TYR A 213 -20.81 0.26 4.40
C TYR A 213 -20.69 1.78 4.48
N GLY A 214 -21.67 2.49 3.92
CA GLY A 214 -21.74 3.94 4.01
C GLY A 214 -21.89 4.44 5.45
N THR A 215 -21.78 5.75 5.64
CA THR A 215 -21.83 6.39 6.97
C THR A 215 -23.14 7.14 7.18
N VAL A 216 -23.46 7.36 8.46
CA VAL A 216 -24.46 8.33 8.89
C VAL A 216 -23.77 9.67 9.08
N SER A 217 -24.27 10.70 8.39
CA SER A 217 -23.80 12.09 8.51
C SER A 217 -24.99 13.05 8.58
N PRO A 218 -24.83 14.29 9.07
CA PRO A 218 -25.92 15.25 9.08
C PRO A 218 -26.50 15.46 7.67
N GLY A 219 -27.76 15.06 7.48
CA GLY A 219 -28.48 15.22 6.21
C GLY A 219 -28.37 14.04 5.22
N ALA A 220 -27.62 12.98 5.52
CA ALA A 220 -27.55 11.77 4.69
C ALA A 220 -27.25 10.51 5.52
N ASP A 221 -28.05 9.46 5.30
CA ASP A 221 -27.80 8.13 5.84
C ASP A 221 -27.57 7.14 4.69
N THR A 222 -26.30 6.77 4.51
CA THR A 222 -25.88 5.77 3.51
C THR A 222 -25.51 4.43 4.16
N SER A 223 -25.82 4.21 5.45
CA SER A 223 -25.45 2.99 6.17
C SER A 223 -26.14 1.70 5.68
N SER A 224 -27.17 1.84 4.84
CA SER A 224 -27.77 0.71 4.12
C SER A 224 -27.04 0.36 2.82
N GLU A 225 -26.21 1.27 2.32
CA GLU A 225 -25.40 1.10 1.13
C GLU A 225 -24.10 0.38 1.44
N GLN A 226 -23.58 -0.35 0.45
CA GLN A 226 -22.37 -1.15 0.61
C GLN A 226 -21.47 -1.11 -0.62
N ARG A 227 -20.20 -1.43 -0.40
CA ARG A 227 -19.15 -1.72 -1.38
C ARG A 227 -18.60 -3.10 -1.06
N VAL A 228 -18.38 -3.91 -2.10
CA VAL A 228 -17.70 -5.20 -2.01
C VAL A 228 -16.60 -5.22 -3.04
N VAL A 229 -15.38 -5.53 -2.60
CA VAL A 229 -14.21 -5.67 -3.46
C VAL A 229 -13.64 -7.07 -3.27
N GLY A 230 -13.52 -7.83 -4.36
CA GLY A 230 -12.85 -9.12 -4.38
C GLY A 230 -11.60 -9.05 -5.26
N VAL A 231 -10.47 -9.54 -4.78
CA VAL A 231 -9.20 -9.52 -5.51
C VAL A 231 -8.59 -10.92 -5.56
N LEU A 232 -8.03 -11.29 -6.70
CA LEU A 232 -7.13 -12.42 -6.87
C LEU A 232 -5.92 -11.96 -7.69
N ALA A 233 -4.72 -12.14 -7.15
CA ALA A 233 -3.50 -11.72 -7.82
C ALA A 233 -2.34 -12.68 -7.55
N ALA A 234 -1.41 -12.78 -8.48
CA ALA A 234 -0.26 -13.64 -8.39
C ALA A 234 1.01 -12.95 -8.93
N HIS A 235 2.16 -13.42 -8.45
CA HIS A 235 3.44 -13.09 -9.04
C HIS A 235 4.34 -14.32 -9.12
N TRP A 236 5.29 -14.29 -10.03
CA TRP A 236 6.29 -15.33 -10.19
C TRP A 236 7.67 -14.73 -10.49
N ASP A 237 8.62 -15.03 -9.62
CA ASP A 237 10.02 -14.64 -9.70
C ASP A 237 10.84 -15.72 -10.43
N ILE A 238 11.53 -15.29 -11.49
CA ILE A 238 12.36 -16.08 -12.39
C ILE A 238 13.71 -15.35 -12.51
N ASP A 239 14.65 -15.68 -11.63
CA ASP A 239 15.97 -15.04 -11.52
C ASP A 239 15.88 -13.51 -11.37
N LYS A 240 16.14 -12.76 -12.45
CA LYS A 240 16.11 -11.30 -12.51
C LYS A 240 14.75 -10.72 -12.92
N LEU A 241 13.82 -11.56 -13.34
CA LEU A 241 12.51 -11.18 -13.84
C LEU A 241 11.43 -11.59 -12.83
N SER A 242 10.51 -10.68 -12.51
CA SER A 242 9.28 -10.99 -11.78
C SER A 242 8.09 -10.67 -12.68
N LEU A 243 7.18 -11.62 -12.85
CA LEU A 243 5.93 -11.45 -13.59
C LEU A 243 4.77 -11.28 -12.62
N TYR A 244 3.81 -10.42 -12.96
CA TYR A 244 2.66 -10.08 -12.13
C TYR A 244 1.37 -10.17 -12.95
N GLY A 245 0.28 -10.56 -12.31
CA GLY A 245 -1.05 -10.48 -12.89
C GLY A 245 -2.14 -10.66 -11.86
N GLY A 246 -3.29 -10.05 -12.10
CA GLY A 246 -4.43 -10.16 -11.20
C GLY A 246 -5.70 -9.54 -11.75
N GLY A 247 -6.76 -9.71 -10.96
CA GLY A 247 -8.07 -9.13 -11.21
C GLY A 247 -8.73 -8.69 -9.93
N GLU A 248 -9.41 -7.55 -10.00
CA GLU A 248 -10.29 -7.01 -8.96
C GLU A 248 -11.71 -6.92 -9.51
N ARG A 249 -12.69 -7.26 -8.69
CA ARG A 249 -14.10 -6.97 -8.94
C ARG A 249 -14.65 -6.09 -7.83
N LEU A 250 -15.12 -4.90 -8.20
CA LEU A 250 -15.88 -4.01 -7.34
C LEU A 250 -17.38 -4.11 -7.69
N THR A 251 -18.22 -4.30 -6.68
CA THR A 251 -19.69 -4.23 -6.76
C THR A 251 -20.25 -3.51 -5.53
N GLY A 252 -21.54 -3.21 -5.55
CA GLY A 252 -22.22 -2.54 -4.44
C GLY A 252 -23.13 -1.42 -4.92
N SER A 253 -23.67 -0.67 -3.97
CA SER A 253 -24.48 0.53 -4.22
C SER A 253 -23.71 1.82 -3.98
N LEU A 254 -22.62 1.77 -3.21
CA LEU A 254 -21.76 2.94 -2.96
C LEU A 254 -21.00 3.39 -4.22
N ASP A 255 -20.78 2.48 -5.17
CA ASP A 255 -20.01 2.75 -6.36
C ASP A 255 -20.53 2.00 -7.58
N PRO A 256 -20.29 2.54 -8.79
CA PRO A 256 -20.50 1.81 -10.01
C PRO A 256 -19.68 0.52 -10.04
N ALA A 257 -20.33 -0.57 -10.46
CA ALA A 257 -19.65 -1.86 -10.59
C ALA A 257 -18.57 -1.80 -11.70
N ARG A 258 -17.38 -2.30 -11.38
CA ARG A 258 -16.27 -2.40 -12.34
C ARG A 258 -15.41 -3.65 -12.08
N THR A 259 -14.67 -4.07 -13.09
CA THR A 259 -13.62 -5.08 -12.95
C THR A 259 -12.33 -4.44 -13.44
N VAL A 260 -11.22 -4.63 -12.73
CA VAL A 260 -9.90 -4.22 -13.21
C VAL A 260 -9.08 -5.48 -13.41
N ALA A 261 -8.54 -5.68 -14.60
CA ALA A 261 -7.53 -6.70 -14.85
C ALA A 261 -6.18 -6.03 -15.07
N TRP A 262 -5.11 -6.61 -14.51
CA TRP A 262 -3.77 -6.07 -14.70
C TRP A 262 -2.73 -7.15 -14.93
N GLY A 263 -1.62 -6.72 -15.50
CA GLY A 263 -0.43 -7.52 -15.65
C GLY A 263 0.80 -6.64 -15.78
N GLY A 264 1.96 -7.22 -15.55
CA GLY A 264 3.21 -6.50 -15.71
C GLY A 264 4.42 -7.30 -15.30
N ALA A 265 5.56 -6.63 -15.33
CA ALA A 265 6.84 -7.25 -15.03
C ALA A 265 7.77 -6.27 -14.32
N ARG A 266 8.69 -6.84 -13.53
CA ARG A 266 9.89 -6.17 -13.04
C ARG A 266 11.12 -6.89 -13.56
N TYR A 267 12.10 -6.15 -14.04
CA TYR A 267 13.38 -6.70 -14.46
C TYR A 267 14.52 -5.98 -13.75
N ARG A 268 15.37 -6.75 -13.06
CA ARG A 268 16.55 -6.25 -12.37
C ARG A 268 17.79 -6.55 -13.19
N LEU A 269 18.30 -5.54 -13.90
CA LEU A 269 19.48 -5.69 -14.76
C LEU A 269 20.71 -6.06 -13.90
N ASP A 270 20.91 -5.31 -12.82
CA ASP A 270 21.94 -5.51 -11.80
C ASP A 270 21.44 -5.01 -10.42
N PRO A 271 22.24 -5.09 -9.32
CA PRO A 271 21.78 -4.64 -8.00
C PRO A 271 21.40 -3.16 -7.89
N ALA A 272 21.83 -2.30 -8.80
CA ALA A 272 21.55 -0.87 -8.80
C ALA A 272 20.47 -0.46 -9.82
N ILE A 273 20.30 -1.20 -10.93
CA ILE A 273 19.39 -0.84 -12.02
C ILE A 273 18.16 -1.76 -12.05
N GLY A 274 16.97 -1.16 -11.95
CA GLY A 274 15.68 -1.84 -12.04
C GLY A 274 14.76 -1.21 -13.08
N PHE A 275 13.96 -2.04 -13.73
CA PHE A 275 12.88 -1.64 -14.63
C PHE A 275 11.58 -2.28 -14.19
N ALA A 276 10.46 -1.59 -14.38
CA ALA A 276 9.13 -2.13 -14.19
C ALA A 276 8.19 -1.62 -15.27
N ALA A 277 7.21 -2.43 -15.65
CA ALA A 277 6.13 -2.00 -16.52
C ALA A 277 4.82 -2.71 -16.13
N GLY A 278 3.70 -2.03 -16.33
CA GLY A 278 2.37 -2.54 -15.99
C GLY A 278 1.31 -2.00 -16.92
N ILE A 279 0.25 -2.79 -17.11
CA ILE A 279 -0.97 -2.43 -17.81
C ILE A 279 -2.16 -2.77 -16.93
N TYR A 280 -3.14 -1.86 -16.86
CA TYR A 280 -4.35 -2.01 -16.08
C TYR A 280 -5.52 -1.62 -16.96
N HIS A 281 -6.49 -2.51 -17.11
CA HIS A 281 -7.67 -2.28 -17.94
C HIS A 281 -8.92 -2.41 -17.09
N THR A 282 -9.74 -1.37 -17.11
CA THR A 282 -11.01 -1.33 -16.40
C THR A 282 -12.13 -1.78 -17.33
N PHE A 283 -13.03 -2.61 -16.83
CA PHE A 283 -14.27 -3.03 -17.49
C PHE A 283 -15.46 -2.54 -16.67
N SER A 284 -16.26 -1.62 -17.21
CA SER A 284 -17.52 -1.22 -16.60
C SER A 284 -18.57 -0.89 -17.65
N ASN A 285 -19.81 -1.31 -17.41
CA ASN A 285 -20.95 -0.92 -18.23
C ASN A 285 -21.51 0.46 -17.81
N THR A 286 -21.00 1.05 -16.74
CA THR A 286 -21.39 2.40 -16.32
C THR A 286 -20.70 3.43 -17.21
N PRO A 287 -21.44 4.26 -17.96
CA PRO A 287 -20.85 5.16 -18.96
C PRO A 287 -19.79 6.14 -18.43
N SER A 288 -19.93 6.59 -17.17
CA SER A 288 -18.97 7.49 -16.52
C SER A 288 -17.69 6.80 -16.04
N VAL A 289 -17.70 5.47 -15.88
CA VAL A 289 -16.49 4.69 -15.58
C VAL A 289 -15.84 4.22 -16.87
N GLY A 290 -16.62 3.69 -17.80
CA GLY A 290 -16.16 3.24 -19.12
C GLY A 290 -15.12 2.13 -19.06
N HIS A 291 -14.20 2.16 -20.03
CA HIS A 291 -13.15 1.15 -20.22
C HIS A 291 -11.74 1.74 -20.33
N PRO A 292 -11.29 2.57 -19.37
CA PRO A 292 -9.98 3.18 -19.45
C PRO A 292 -8.87 2.14 -19.31
N THR A 293 -7.73 2.43 -19.96
CA THR A 293 -6.51 1.63 -19.86
C THR A 293 -5.36 2.49 -19.36
N LEU A 294 -4.69 2.05 -18.31
CA LEU A 294 -3.49 2.69 -17.77
C LEU A 294 -2.26 1.88 -18.16
N TYR A 295 -1.28 2.54 -18.75
CA TYR A 295 0.04 2.00 -19.06
C TYR A 295 1.09 2.69 -18.22
N ILE A 296 2.04 1.94 -17.71
CA ILE A 296 3.10 2.48 -16.86
C ILE A 296 4.42 1.82 -17.15
N ALA A 297 5.48 2.62 -17.13
CA ALA A 297 6.86 2.16 -17.14
C ALA A 297 7.67 2.94 -16.09
N SER A 298 8.58 2.25 -15.43
CA SER A 298 9.47 2.82 -14.41
C SER A 298 10.89 2.31 -14.61
N GLY A 299 11.86 3.20 -14.42
CA GLY A 299 13.28 2.89 -14.32
C GLY A 299 13.85 3.47 -13.03
N THR A 300 14.66 2.69 -12.32
CA THR A 300 15.29 3.10 -11.06
C THR A 300 16.81 2.87 -11.09
N TYR A 301 17.54 3.74 -10.38
CA TYR A 301 18.97 3.65 -10.20
C TYR A 301 19.36 3.89 -8.73
N ALA A 302 19.90 2.88 -8.06
CA ALA A 302 20.38 3.00 -6.69
C ALA A 302 21.69 3.79 -6.61
N LEU A 303 21.64 4.97 -5.99
CA LEU A 303 22.82 5.79 -5.66
C LEU A 303 23.50 5.24 -4.40
N SER A 304 22.72 4.67 -3.49
CA SER A 304 23.18 3.98 -2.30
C SER A 304 22.13 2.94 -1.86
N LYS A 305 22.35 2.28 -0.72
CA LYS A 305 21.33 1.41 -0.10
C LYS A 305 20.08 2.16 0.37
N ARG A 306 20.18 3.47 0.55
CA ARG A 306 19.16 4.34 1.14
C ARG A 306 18.66 5.41 0.18
N THR A 307 19.26 5.53 -1.00
CA THR A 307 18.94 6.60 -1.96
C THR A 307 18.90 6.03 -3.36
N PHE A 308 17.84 6.31 -4.10
CA PHE A 308 17.74 5.99 -5.51
C PHE A 308 17.11 7.12 -6.31
N ALA A 309 17.49 7.24 -7.57
CA ALA A 309 16.84 8.09 -8.56
C ALA A 309 15.88 7.25 -9.40
N TYR A 310 14.86 7.89 -9.99
CA TYR A 310 13.88 7.20 -10.82
C TYR A 310 13.37 8.06 -11.97
N VAL A 311 12.83 7.38 -12.98
CA VAL A 311 11.96 7.94 -14.01
C VAL A 311 10.71 7.07 -14.10
N ASN A 312 9.54 7.68 -14.03
CA ASN A 312 8.24 7.03 -14.23
C ASN A 312 7.54 7.67 -15.42
N LEU A 313 6.92 6.85 -16.25
CA LEU A 313 6.10 7.25 -17.39
C LEU A 313 4.74 6.59 -17.24
N GLY A 314 3.68 7.37 -17.40
CA GLY A 314 2.30 6.90 -17.35
C GLY A 314 1.50 7.39 -18.56
N TYR A 315 0.57 6.56 -19.03
CA TYR A 315 -0.42 6.97 -20.03
C TYR A 315 -1.79 6.40 -19.66
N SER A 316 -2.74 7.28 -19.35
CA SER A 316 -4.14 6.90 -19.14
C SER A 316 -4.92 7.16 -20.42
N HIS A 317 -5.35 6.08 -21.07
CA HIS A 317 -6.23 6.12 -22.21
C HIS A 317 -7.68 6.06 -21.76
N ASN A 318 -8.40 7.15 -21.93
CA ASN A 318 -9.84 7.24 -21.63
C ASN A 318 -10.65 7.10 -22.91
N THR A 319 -11.79 6.43 -22.82
CA THR A 319 -12.81 6.33 -23.87
C THR A 319 -14.15 6.86 -23.37
N SER A 320 -14.93 7.47 -24.28
CA SER A 320 -16.29 7.96 -24.03
C SER A 320 -16.40 8.89 -22.81
N GLY A 321 -17.02 8.45 -21.72
CA GLY A 321 -17.26 9.23 -20.50
C GLY A 321 -16.24 9.02 -19.38
N SER A 322 -15.22 8.19 -19.58
CA SER A 322 -14.23 7.86 -18.55
C SER A 322 -13.31 9.04 -18.23
N THR A 323 -13.00 9.22 -16.95
CA THR A 323 -12.17 10.31 -16.42
C THR A 323 -11.00 9.78 -15.60
N GLN A 324 -10.42 8.63 -15.97
CA GLN A 324 -9.32 8.05 -15.21
C GLN A 324 -8.07 8.92 -15.35
N PRO A 325 -7.54 9.51 -14.27
CA PRO A 325 -6.33 10.31 -14.34
C PRO A 325 -5.12 9.40 -14.58
N VAL A 326 -4.06 9.95 -15.16
CA VAL A 326 -2.77 9.23 -15.23
C VAL A 326 -2.16 9.04 -13.83
N TYR A 327 -2.47 9.93 -12.90
CA TYR A 327 -1.97 9.92 -11.54
C TYR A 327 -3.10 10.07 -10.52
N GLU A 328 -3.16 9.17 -9.54
CA GLU A 328 -4.29 9.04 -8.61
C GLU A 328 -4.52 10.26 -7.68
N TYR A 329 -3.51 11.11 -7.48
CA TYR A 329 -3.60 12.28 -6.60
C TYR A 329 -3.98 13.57 -7.31
N ASP A 330 -4.08 13.54 -8.63
CA ASP A 330 -4.40 14.73 -9.40
C ASP A 330 -5.92 14.90 -9.59
N SER A 331 -6.31 16.08 -10.07
CA SER A 331 -7.65 16.32 -10.59
C SER A 331 -8.01 15.34 -11.70
N LEU A 332 -9.28 14.92 -11.70
CA LEU A 332 -9.83 14.09 -12.77
C LEU A 332 -9.77 14.87 -14.10
N PRO A 333 -9.30 14.25 -15.20
CA PRO A 333 -9.37 14.84 -16.53
C PRO A 333 -10.82 15.04 -16.98
N VAL A 334 -10.98 15.89 -18.01
CA VAL A 334 -12.23 15.99 -18.78
C VAL A 334 -12.59 14.61 -19.34
N ALA A 335 -13.88 14.29 -19.37
CA ALA A 335 -14.39 13.01 -19.84
C ALA A 335 -13.87 12.67 -21.25
N GLY A 336 -13.32 11.46 -21.39
CA GLY A 336 -12.75 10.95 -22.63
C GLY A 336 -11.35 11.48 -22.97
N VAL A 337 -10.81 12.45 -22.22
CA VAL A 337 -9.48 12.99 -22.47
C VAL A 337 -8.41 12.07 -21.89
N SER A 338 -7.47 11.66 -22.74
CA SER A 338 -6.32 10.86 -22.33
C SER A 338 -5.19 11.73 -21.79
N GLN A 339 -4.43 11.22 -20.82
CA GLN A 339 -3.33 11.94 -20.17
C GLN A 339 -2.03 11.15 -20.27
N PHE A 340 -0.97 11.84 -20.67
CA PHE A 340 0.41 11.39 -20.50
C PHE A 340 1.04 12.07 -19.28
N GLY A 341 1.81 11.30 -18.51
CA GLY A 341 2.59 11.77 -17.37
C GLY A 341 4.03 11.27 -17.46
N ALA A 342 4.98 12.14 -17.13
CA ALA A 342 6.37 11.79 -16.94
C ALA A 342 6.86 12.38 -15.63
N MET A 343 7.61 11.60 -14.84
CA MET A 343 8.17 12.05 -13.58
C MET A 343 9.62 11.61 -13.47
N ALA A 344 10.50 12.51 -13.07
CA ALA A 344 11.88 12.19 -12.72
C ALA A 344 12.17 12.72 -11.31
N GLY A 345 12.76 11.89 -10.45
CA GLY A 345 12.94 12.26 -9.06
C GLY A 345 13.90 11.38 -8.29
N MET A 346 13.88 11.53 -6.98
CA MET A 346 14.69 10.76 -6.06
C MET A 346 13.93 10.40 -4.79
N SER A 347 14.32 9.28 -4.19
CA SER A 347 13.81 8.82 -2.92
C SER A 347 14.96 8.55 -1.96
N HIS A 348 14.78 8.93 -0.69
CA HIS A 348 15.72 8.71 0.39
C HIS A 348 15.04 8.10 1.61
N THR A 349 15.64 7.06 2.20
CA THR A 349 15.15 6.39 3.41
C THR A 349 16.16 6.53 4.55
N PHE A 350 15.71 6.80 5.78
CA PHE A 350 16.62 6.99 6.94
C PHE A 350 16.31 6.10 8.13
#